data_AF-A0A523UDC8-F1
#
_entry.id   AF-A0A523UDC8-F1
#
_cell.length_a   1.000
_cell.length_b   1.000
_cell.length_c   1.000
_cell.angle_alpha   90.00
_cell.angle_beta   90.00
_cell.angle_gamma   90.00
#
_symmetry.space_group_name_H-M   'P 1'
#
loop_
_entity.id
_entity.type
_entity.pdbx_description
1 polymer ?
#
loop_
_entity_poly.entity_id
_entity_poly.type
_entity_poly.pdbx_seq_one_letter_code
_entity_poly.pdbx_strand_id
1 'polypeptide(L)'
;MGKIKVVSFDVEGTLVTPDFSRAVWYEGIPSLYAKRNGISFEEARSMVEDCYLKVGDQRREWYDIKYWFQRFQLGEARLQVLKEQVTNLVFQLVIES
;
A
#
# COMPACT_ATOMS: atom_id res chain seq x y z
N MET A 1 14.03 -27.30 -14.38
CA MET A 1 13.30 -27.27 -13.09
C MET A 1 13.96 -26.27 -12.15
N GLY A 2 13.49 -25.02 -12.16
CA GLY A 2 13.96 -23.99 -11.24
C GLY A 2 13.39 -24.25 -9.85
N LYS A 3 14.26 -24.47 -8.86
CA LYS A 3 13.87 -24.57 -7.45
C LYS A 3 13.30 -23.22 -7.03
N ILE A 4 12.00 -23.19 -6.72
CA ILE A 4 11.39 -22.07 -5.99
C ILE A 4 12.05 -22.06 -4.61
N LYS A 5 12.97 -21.13 -4.38
CA LYS A 5 13.38 -20.78 -3.02
C LYS A 5 12.25 -19.92 -2.46
N VAL A 6 11.32 -20.57 -1.78
CA VAL A 6 10.36 -19.88 -0.92
C VAL A 6 11.17 -19.27 0.22
N VAL A 7 11.49 -17.99 0.10
CA VAL A 7 12.06 -17.24 1.20
C VAL A 7 10.89 -16.72 2.02
N SER A 8 10.59 -17.44 3.10
CA SER A 8 9.71 -16.97 4.16
C SER A 8 10.44 -15.85 4.90
N PHE A 9 10.15 -14.59 4.59
CA PHE A 9 10.64 -13.47 5.39
C PHE A 9 9.62 -13.12 6.46
N ASP A 10 9.96 -13.52 7.69
CA ASP A 10 9.25 -13.14 8.89
C ASP A 10 9.20 -11.63 9.06
N VAL A 11 8.07 -11.23 9.62
CA VAL A 11 7.66 -9.86 9.92
C VAL A 11 8.51 -9.34 11.08
N GLU A 12 9.72 -8.85 10.80
CA GLU A 12 10.48 -8.07 11.78
C GLU A 12 11.36 -6.99 11.10
N GLY A 13 10.78 -5.80 10.96
CA GLY A 13 11.49 -4.56 11.26
C GLY A 13 12.14 -3.73 10.16
N THR A 14 12.53 -4.24 8.98
CA THR A 14 13.52 -3.47 8.18
C THR A 14 13.45 -3.62 6.65
N LEU A 15 12.26 -3.58 6.05
CA LEU A 15 12.11 -3.42 4.58
C LEU A 15 11.02 -2.40 4.21
N VAL A 16 10.84 -1.36 5.04
CA VAL A 16 10.11 -0.17 4.61
C VAL A 16 11.11 0.70 3.84
N THR A 17 11.45 0.30 2.61
CA THR A 17 12.11 1.27 1.73
C THR A 17 11.16 2.46 1.54
N PRO A 18 11.66 3.69 1.43
CA PRO A 18 10.84 4.85 1.08
C PRO A 18 9.93 4.58 -0.14
N ASP A 19 10.38 3.72 -1.05
CA ASP A 19 9.65 3.28 -2.23
C ASP A 19 8.46 2.38 -1.89
N PHE A 20 8.58 1.45 -0.93
CA PHE A 20 7.44 0.65 -0.45
C PHE A 20 6.36 1.54 0.17
N SER A 21 6.78 2.45 1.07
CA SER A 21 5.85 3.38 1.73
C SER A 21 5.16 4.28 0.70
N ARG A 22 5.92 4.81 -0.26
CA ARG A 22 5.38 5.62 -1.34
C ARG A 22 4.36 4.85 -2.18
N ALA A 23 4.72 3.65 -2.61
CA ALA A 23 3.85 2.80 -3.43
C ALA A 23 2.54 2.46 -2.72
N VAL A 24 2.54 2.24 -1.40
CA VAL A 24 1.32 1.97 -0.65
C VAL A 24 0.45 3.22 -0.50
N TRP A 25 1.02 4.31 0.03
CA TRP A 25 0.26 5.46 0.48
C TRP A 25 -0.17 6.41 -0.64
N TYR A 26 0.68 6.58 -1.67
CA TYR A 26 0.46 7.55 -2.74
C TYR A 26 -0.01 6.93 -4.06
N GLU A 27 0.14 5.63 -4.23
CA GLU A 27 -0.27 4.94 -5.46
C GLU A 27 -1.31 3.85 -5.19
N GLY A 28 -1.03 2.93 -4.26
CA GLY A 28 -1.87 1.77 -3.97
C GLY A 28 -3.24 2.15 -3.45
N ILE A 29 -3.31 2.83 -2.30
CA ILE A 29 -4.59 3.25 -1.71
C ILE A 29 -5.36 4.19 -2.66
N PRO A 30 -4.75 5.26 -3.23
CA PRO A 30 -5.44 6.10 -4.21
C PRO A 30 -5.95 5.35 -5.45
N SER A 31 -5.18 4.42 -6.01
CA SER A 31 -5.62 3.63 -7.17
C SER A 31 -6.81 2.74 -6.84
N LEU A 32 -6.80 2.10 -5.67
CA LEU A 32 -7.92 1.27 -5.21
C LEU A 32 -9.16 2.13 -4.97
N TYR A 33 -8.99 3.33 -4.42
CA TYR A 33 -10.06 4.30 -4.21
C TYR A 33 -10.63 4.82 -5.53
N ALA A 34 -9.78 5.16 -6.51
CA ALA A 34 -10.18 5.59 -7.85
C ALA A 34 -11.05 4.54 -8.54
N LYS A 35 -10.55 3.29 -8.61
CA LYS A 35 -11.26 2.14 -9.21
C LYS A 35 -12.60 1.88 -8.54
N ARG A 36 -12.69 2.12 -7.24
CA ARG A 36 -13.93 1.87 -6.48
C ARG A 36 -14.98 2.95 -6.73
N ASN A 37 -14.57 4.21 -6.80
CA ASN A 37 -15.48 5.34 -6.95
C ASN A 37 -15.73 5.72 -8.42
N GLY A 38 -15.00 5.10 -9.37
CA GLY A 38 -15.15 5.40 -10.80
C GLY A 38 -14.62 6.78 -11.19
N ILE A 39 -13.64 7.30 -10.44
CA ILE A 39 -13.01 8.61 -10.66
C ILE A 39 -11.59 8.46 -11.20
N SER A 40 -10.99 9.56 -11.68
CA SER A 40 -9.59 9.55 -12.12
C SER A 40 -8.63 9.29 -10.96
N PHE A 41 -7.43 8.82 -11.28
CA PHE A 41 -6.40 8.58 -10.28
C PHE A 41 -5.96 9.88 -9.60
N GLU A 42 -5.83 10.97 -10.37
CA GLU A 42 -5.44 12.29 -9.88
C GLU A 42 -6.47 12.83 -8.88
N GLU A 43 -7.77 12.73 -9.20
CA GLU A 43 -8.84 13.12 -8.28
C GLU A 43 -8.83 12.26 -7.02
N ALA A 44 -8.73 10.94 -7.17
CA ALA A 44 -8.66 10.02 -6.04
C ALA A 44 -7.47 10.31 -5.12
N ARG A 45 -6.31 10.58 -5.70
CA ARG A 45 -5.09 10.91 -4.98
C ARG A 45 -5.25 12.17 -4.16
N SER A 46 -5.74 13.25 -4.76
CA SER A 46 -6.00 14.49 -4.03
C SER A 46 -6.98 14.28 -2.88
N MET A 47 -8.08 13.56 -3.10
CA MET A 47 -9.06 13.27 -2.04
C MET A 47 -8.49 12.42 -0.90
N VAL A 48 -7.66 11.43 -1.23
CA VAL A 48 -7.03 10.55 -0.25
C VAL A 48 -5.97 11.29 0.56
N GLU A 49 -5.11 12.09 -0.09
CA GLU A 49 -4.12 12.93 0.56
C GLU A 49 -4.77 13.96 1.50
N ASP A 50 -5.86 14.60 1.08
CA ASP A 50 -6.66 15.48 1.94
C ASP A 50 -7.20 14.75 3.17
N CYS A 51 -7.59 13.49 3.01
CA CYS A 51 -8.03 12.67 4.15
C CYS A 51 -6.87 12.38 5.10
N TYR A 52 -5.67 12.05 4.58
CA TYR A 52 -4.46 11.87 5.40
C TYR A 52 -4.15 13.13 6.20
N LEU A 53 -4.17 14.30 5.55
CA LEU A 53 -3.93 15.61 6.20
C LEU A 53 -4.97 15.90 7.30
N LYS A 54 -6.25 15.63 7.03
CA LYS A 54 -7.34 15.78 8.03
C LYS A 54 -7.16 14.86 9.23
N VAL A 55 -6.56 13.68 9.05
CA VAL A 55 -6.29 12.78 10.17
C VAL A 55 -5.06 13.22 10.95
N GLY A 56 -4.03 13.68 10.26
CA GLY A 56 -2.79 14.19 10.85
C GLY A 56 -1.90 13.08 11.40
N ASP A 57 -0.59 13.25 11.24
CA ASP A 57 0.46 12.34 11.69
C ASP A 57 0.55 12.18 13.23
N GLN A 58 -0.10 13.06 13.99
CA GLN A 58 -0.20 12.94 15.44
C GLN A 58 -1.13 11.80 15.90
N ARG A 59 -1.92 11.23 14.99
CA ARG A 59 -2.90 10.18 15.30
C ARG A 59 -2.40 8.80 14.85
N ARG A 60 -2.60 7.79 15.69
CA ARG A 60 -2.17 6.40 15.38
C ARG A 60 -2.86 5.87 14.14
N GLU A 61 -4.10 6.27 13.92
CA GLU A 61 -4.92 5.95 12.76
C GLU A 61 -4.26 6.38 11.44
N TRP A 62 -3.43 7.42 11.47
CA TRP A 62 -2.70 7.88 10.30
C TRP A 62 -1.75 6.81 9.76
N TYR A 63 -1.11 6.06 10.64
CA TYR A 63 -0.18 4.98 10.30
C TYR A 63 -0.86 3.60 10.11
N ASP A 64 -2.14 3.48 10.41
CA ASP A 64 -2.86 2.20 10.35
C ASP A 64 -3.49 1.98 8.96
N ILE A 65 -2.85 1.13 8.15
CA ILE A 65 -3.36 0.75 6.84
C ILE A 65 -4.77 0.14 6.90
N LYS A 66 -5.12 -0.60 7.98
CA LYS A 66 -6.45 -1.20 8.12
C LYS A 66 -7.51 -0.12 8.34
N TYR A 67 -7.19 0.91 9.12
CA TYR A 67 -8.07 2.07 9.30
C TYR A 67 -8.44 2.71 7.96
N TRP A 68 -7.45 2.95 7.09
CA TRP A 68 -7.68 3.54 5.78
C TRP A 68 -8.47 2.62 4.84
N PHE A 69 -8.17 1.32 4.85
CA PHE A 69 -8.93 0.35 4.07
C PHE A 69 -10.40 0.26 4.51
N GLN A 70 -10.68 0.36 5.81
CA GLN A 70 -12.04 0.43 6.32
C GLN A 70 -12.71 1.76 5.96
N ARG A 71 -12.03 2.88 6.17
CA ARG A 71 -12.53 4.25 5.90
C ARG A 71 -12.90 4.43 4.42
N PHE A 72 -12.06 3.95 3.52
CA PHE A 72 -12.28 3.97 2.08
C PHE A 72 -13.05 2.74 1.57
N GLN A 73 -13.46 1.86 2.49
CA GLN A 73 -14.16 0.59 2.30
C GLN A 73 -13.61 -0.22 1.10
N LEU A 74 -12.27 -0.30 1.03
CA LEU A 74 -11.53 -1.01 -0.01
C LEU A 74 -11.60 -2.54 0.17
N GLY A 75 -12.08 -3.03 1.32
CA GLY A 75 -12.26 -4.45 1.61
C GLY A 75 -10.96 -5.19 1.94
N GLU A 76 -11.05 -6.19 2.81
CA GLU A 76 -9.86 -6.91 3.33
C GLU A 76 -9.18 -7.78 2.26
N ALA A 77 -9.93 -8.30 1.28
CA ALA A 77 -9.37 -9.07 0.17
C ALA A 77 -8.34 -8.24 -0.65
N ARG A 78 -8.58 -6.93 -0.80
CA ARG A 78 -7.65 -6.04 -1.51
C ARG A 78 -6.40 -5.71 -0.71
N LEU A 79 -6.44 -5.86 0.62
CA LEU A 79 -5.26 -5.67 1.48
C LEU A 79 -4.24 -6.79 1.26
N GLN A 80 -4.69 -8.03 1.09
CA GLN A 80 -3.83 -9.16 0.78
C GLN A 80 -3.18 -9.01 -0.61
N VAL A 81 -3.99 -8.66 -1.62
CA VAL A 81 -3.50 -8.40 -2.99
C VAL A 81 -2.48 -7.25 -3.01
N LEU A 82 -2.74 -6.14 -2.30
CA LEU A 82 -1.78 -5.03 -2.21
C LEU A 82 -0.46 -5.48 -1.57
N LYS A 83 -0.53 -6.25 -0.48
CA LYS A 83 0.68 -6.79 0.18
C LYS A 83 1.49 -7.67 -0.78
N GLU A 84 0.84 -8.57 -1.52
CA GLU A 84 1.50 -9.43 -2.50
C GLU A 84 2.13 -8.63 -3.66
N GLN A 85 1.40 -7.65 -4.20
CA GLN A 85 1.88 -6.80 -5.29
C GLN A 85 3.12 -5.99 -4.89
N VAL A 86 3.08 -5.33 -3.74
CA VAL A 86 4.20 -4.49 -3.30
C VAL A 86 5.39 -5.36 -2.89
N THR A 87 5.15 -6.54 -2.30
CA THR A 87 6.22 -7.51 -1.99
C THR A 87 6.94 -7.95 -3.27
N ASN A 88 6.21 -8.30 -4.32
CA ASN A 88 6.79 -8.70 -5.60
C ASN A 88 7.60 -7.57 -6.27
N LEU A 89 7.11 -6.33 -6.20
CA LEU A 89 7.82 -5.14 -6.72
C LEU A 89 9.15 -4.89 -5.99
N VAL A 90 9.16 -4.95 -4.66
CA VAL A 90 10.41 -4.77 -3.88
C VAL A 90 11.39 -5.91 -4.16
N PHE A 91 10.92 -7.16 -4.26
CA PHE A 91 11.79 -8.29 -4.62
C PHE A 91 12.43 -8.12 -6.00
N GLN A 92 11.71 -7.62 -7.01
CA GLN A 92 12.29 -7.37 -8.33
C GLN A 92 13.38 -6.29 -8.29
N LEU A 93 13.15 -5.18 -7.59
CA LEU A 93 14.13 -4.08 -7.47
C LEU A 93 15.43 -4.50 -6.77
N VAL A 94 15.34 -5.39 -5.77
CA VAL A 94 16.52 -5.92 -5.04
C VAL A 94 17.31 -6.94 -5.86
N ILE A 95 16.66 -7.68 -6.77
CA ILE A 95 17.33 -8.66 -7.63
C ILE A 95 17.99 -8.01 -8.85
N GLU A 96 17.49 -6.86 -9.30
CA GLU A 96 18.04 -6.10 -10.43
C GLU A 96 19.08 -5.04 -10.02
N SER A 97 19.41 -4.91 -8.73
CA SER A 97 20.48 -4.05 -8.17
C SER A 97 21.73 -4.85 -7.82
#